data_AF-A0A971H3A9-F1
#
_entry.id   AF-A0A971H3A9-F1
#
_cell.length_a   1.000
_cell.length_b   1.000
_cell.length_c   1.000
_cell.angle_alpha   90.00
_cell.angle_beta   90.00
_cell.angle_gamma   90.00
#
_symmetry.space_group_name_H-M   'P 1'
#
loop_
_entity.id
_entity.type
_entity.pdbx_description
1 polymer ?
#
loop_
_entity_poly.entity_id
_entity_poly.type
_entity_poly.pdbx_seq_one_letter_code
_entity_poly.pdbx_strand_id
1 'polypeptide(L)'
;MAKANKNKRITTKNQGNEISVGVSLIEKLTEAREACGFTQDRLATHVGMKQSAVARLENKSSMPRIDTMIKLLEPLGFTLAIVPSGTPSTKIVAKQKSEPRIAPKAEEQKPKESKSTERKVTRQKGTPPLRRSNDSYSQGPTRLINESGDMFD
;
A
#
# COMPACT_ATOMS: atom_id res chain seq x y z
N MET A 1 -8.15 -3.20 -32.43
CA MET A 1 -8.30 -2.70 -31.04
C MET A 1 -6.92 -2.39 -30.49
N ALA A 2 -6.69 -1.16 -30.02
CA ALA A 2 -5.77 -0.77 -28.94
C ALA A 2 -5.59 0.77 -29.00
N LYS A 3 -6.28 1.50 -28.13
CA LYS A 3 -6.07 2.95 -27.97
C LYS A 3 -4.85 3.14 -27.06
N ALA A 4 -3.76 3.70 -27.59
CA ALA A 4 -2.60 4.09 -26.80
C ALA A 4 -2.95 5.29 -25.91
N ASN A 5 -3.04 5.07 -24.60
CA ASN A 5 -3.22 6.14 -23.64
C ASN A 5 -1.86 6.83 -23.37
N LYS A 6 -1.59 7.91 -24.10
CA LYS A 6 -0.43 8.77 -23.87
C LYS A 6 -0.70 9.64 -22.64
N ASN A 7 -0.28 9.17 -21.46
CA ASN A 7 -0.21 10.02 -20.26
C ASN A 7 0.78 11.15 -20.53
N LYS A 8 0.27 12.29 -21.03
CA LYS A 8 1.01 13.51 -21.31
C LYS A 8 1.51 14.05 -19.97
N ARG A 9 2.82 13.92 -19.72
CA ARG A 9 3.50 14.48 -18.56
C ARG A 9 3.22 16.00 -18.55
N ILE A 10 2.37 16.44 -17.62
CA ILE A 10 2.13 17.86 -17.38
C ILE A 10 3.41 18.37 -16.73
N THR A 11 4.34 18.91 -17.53
CA THR A 11 5.55 19.56 -17.03
C THR A 11 5.30 21.06 -16.99
N THR A 12 4.89 21.56 -15.84
CA THR A 12 4.77 23.00 -15.58
C THR A 12 6.11 23.57 -15.15
N LYS A 13 6.44 24.78 -15.63
CA LYS A 13 7.72 25.49 -15.51
C LYS A 13 8.07 25.97 -14.08
N ASN A 14 7.68 25.25 -13.03
CA ASN A 14 7.76 25.72 -11.64
C ASN A 14 8.48 24.73 -10.71
N GLN A 15 9.51 24.04 -11.22
CA GLN A 15 10.22 22.99 -10.47
C GLN A 15 10.78 23.47 -9.12
N GLY A 16 11.22 24.73 -9.01
CA GLY A 16 11.76 25.27 -7.75
C GLY A 16 10.74 25.32 -6.60
N ASN A 17 9.49 25.69 -6.88
CA ASN A 17 8.43 25.77 -5.88
C ASN A 17 7.86 24.38 -5.54
N GLU A 18 7.79 23.48 -6.52
CA GLU A 18 7.35 22.10 -6.28
C GLU A 18 8.33 21.34 -5.38
N ILE A 19 9.64 21.56 -5.58
CA ILE A 19 10.70 20.95 -4.76
C ILE A 19 10.62 21.47 -3.31
N SER A 20 10.43 22.77 -3.09
CA SER A 20 10.38 23.33 -1.73
C SER A 20 9.17 22.83 -0.91
N VAL A 21 7.99 22.74 -1.54
CA VAL A 21 6.78 22.20 -0.90
C VAL A 21 6.95 20.73 -0.55
N GLY A 22 7.51 19.95 -1.47
CA GLY A 22 7.78 18.54 -1.25
C GLY A 22 8.73 18.27 -0.09
N VAL A 23 9.82 19.02 -0.02
CA VAL A 23 10.80 18.94 1.08
C VAL A 23 10.15 19.29 2.42
N SER A 24 9.35 20.35 2.46
CA SER A 24 8.63 20.77 3.68
C SER A 24 7.63 19.72 4.16
N LEU A 25 6.99 19.00 3.23
CA LEU A 25 6.04 17.95 3.58
C LEU A 25 6.74 16.70 4.16
N ILE A 26 7.89 16.34 3.61
CA ILE A 26 8.73 15.25 4.12
C ILE A 26 9.22 15.57 5.53
N GLU A 27 9.61 16.82 5.81
CA GLU A 27 10.01 17.24 7.17
C GLU A 27 8.89 17.04 8.19
N LYS A 28 7.68 17.50 7.86
CA LYS A 28 6.50 17.28 8.72
C LYS A 28 6.17 15.81 8.91
N LEU A 29 6.35 14.98 7.90
CA LEU A 29 6.18 13.52 8.02
C LEU A 29 7.21 12.94 9.01
N THR A 30 8.47 13.35 8.93
CA THR A 30 9.53 12.90 9.85
C THR A 30 9.22 13.31 11.28
N GLU A 31 8.82 14.57 11.49
CA GLU A 31 8.40 15.09 12.80
C GLU A 31 7.21 14.29 13.36
N ALA A 32 6.19 14.05 12.54
CA ALA A 32 5.03 13.25 12.94
C ALA A 32 5.42 11.82 13.32
N ARG A 33 6.31 11.18 12.55
CA ARG A 33 6.83 9.83 12.85
C ARG A 33 7.51 9.81 14.23
N GLU A 34 8.38 10.78 14.48
CA GLU A 34 9.13 10.88 15.73
C GLU A 34 8.24 11.20 16.93
N ALA A 35 7.28 12.10 16.76
CA ALA A 35 6.28 12.42 17.79
C ALA A 35 5.42 11.21 18.17
N CYS A 36 5.10 10.35 17.20
CA CYS A 36 4.39 9.09 17.45
C CYS A 36 5.31 7.96 17.97
N GLY A 37 6.61 8.20 18.14
CA GLY A 37 7.57 7.20 18.64
C GLY A 37 7.87 6.05 17.67
N PHE A 38 7.59 6.24 16.37
CA PHE A 38 7.87 5.23 15.36
C PHE A 38 9.35 5.31 14.93
N THR A 39 10.03 4.17 14.90
CA THR A 39 11.29 4.07 14.16
C THR A 39 11.00 3.98 12.66
N GLN A 40 11.99 4.29 11.81
CA GLN A 40 11.85 4.13 10.35
C GLN A 40 11.45 2.70 9.97
N ASP A 41 12.02 1.70 10.64
CA ASP A 41 11.70 0.29 10.41
C ASP A 41 10.28 -0.08 10.84
N ARG A 42 9.84 0.42 12.00
CA ARG A 42 8.46 0.19 12.48
C ARG A 42 7.44 0.80 11.53
N LEU A 43 7.65 2.04 11.09
CA LEU A 43 6.76 2.68 10.13
C LEU A 43 6.75 1.89 8.81
N ALA A 44 7.93 1.56 8.29
CA ALA A 44 8.07 0.79 7.05
C ALA A 44 7.33 -0.55 7.11
N THR A 45 7.50 -1.30 8.20
CA THR A 45 6.81 -2.58 8.42
C THR A 45 5.30 -2.39 8.45
N HIS A 46 4.81 -1.36 9.14
CA HIS A 46 3.38 -1.08 9.26
C HIS A 46 2.72 -0.76 7.91
N VAL A 47 3.45 -0.11 6.99
CA VAL A 47 2.93 0.24 5.65
C VAL A 47 3.33 -0.75 4.56
N GLY A 48 4.02 -1.85 4.90
CA GLY A 48 4.48 -2.85 3.94
C GLY A 48 5.58 -2.36 2.99
N MET A 49 6.48 -1.49 3.46
CA MET A 49 7.61 -0.93 2.72
C MET A 49 8.94 -1.39 3.32
N LYS A 50 10.03 -1.23 2.56
CA LYS A 50 11.40 -1.45 3.08
C LYS A 50 11.84 -0.25 3.92
N GLN A 51 12.56 -0.48 5.02
CA GLN A 51 13.14 0.59 5.85
C GLN A 51 14.03 1.54 5.04
N SER A 52 14.84 1.02 4.11
CA SER A 52 15.65 1.85 3.21
C SER A 52 14.81 2.75 2.29
N ALA A 53 13.57 2.39 1.99
CA ALA A 53 12.67 3.26 1.24
C ALA A 53 12.23 4.46 2.08
N VAL A 54 11.82 4.23 3.34
CA VAL A 54 11.47 5.31 4.27
C VAL A 54 12.68 6.24 4.51
N ALA A 55 13.87 5.68 4.74
CA ALA A 55 15.09 6.47 4.92
C ALA A 55 15.42 7.37 3.72
N ARG A 56 15.21 6.88 2.47
CA ARG A 56 15.38 7.68 1.24
C ARG A 56 14.34 8.78 1.08
N LEU A 57 13.15 8.60 1.65
CA LEU A 57 12.14 9.66 1.66
C LEU A 57 12.55 10.73 2.66
N GLU A 58 12.89 10.36 3.89
CA GLU A 58 13.26 11.29 4.97
C GLU A 58 14.53 12.10 4.65
N ASN A 59 15.51 11.48 3.99
CA ASN A 59 16.74 12.18 3.57
C ASN A 59 16.56 13.00 2.27
N LYS A 60 15.34 13.12 1.74
CA LYS A 60 14.98 13.85 0.52
C LYS A 60 15.70 13.37 -0.76
N SER A 61 16.28 12.16 -0.76
CA SER A 61 16.90 11.55 -1.94
C SER A 61 15.85 11.10 -2.97
N SER A 62 14.63 10.81 -2.52
CA SER A 62 13.51 10.43 -3.39
C SER A 62 12.23 11.14 -2.97
N MET A 63 11.50 11.66 -3.95
CA MET A 63 10.20 12.28 -3.72
C MET A 63 9.09 11.22 -3.67
N PRO A 64 8.30 11.15 -2.57
CA PRO A 64 7.17 10.24 -2.50
C PRO A 64 6.04 10.68 -3.43
N ARG A 65 5.29 9.72 -3.95
CA ARG A 65 3.99 10.00 -4.59
C ARG A 65 2.96 10.38 -3.51
N ILE A 66 1.89 11.07 -3.90
CA ILE A 66 0.76 11.40 -3.01
C ILE A 66 0.20 10.13 -2.35
N ASP A 67 -0.02 9.06 -3.13
CA ASP A 67 -0.50 7.77 -2.62
C ASP A 67 0.42 7.19 -1.53
N THR A 68 1.74 7.34 -1.71
CA THR A 68 2.74 6.89 -0.74
C THR A 68 2.74 7.75 0.51
N MET A 69 2.58 9.06 0.36
CA MET A 69 2.48 10.00 1.48
C MET A 69 1.26 9.67 2.36
N ILE A 70 0.09 9.46 1.75
CA ILE A 70 -1.13 9.10 2.47
C ILE A 70 -0.93 7.79 3.25
N LYS A 71 -0.35 6.76 2.63
CA LYS A 71 -0.04 5.49 3.32
C LYS A 71 0.88 5.65 4.53
N LEU A 72 1.87 6.55 4.44
CA LEU A 72 2.79 6.82 5.54
C LEU A 72 2.14 7.62 6.68
N LEU A 73 1.17 8.49 6.34
CA LEU A 73 0.45 9.32 7.32
C LEU A 73 -0.67 8.55 8.05
N GLU A 74 -1.30 7.57 7.40
CA GLU A 74 -2.39 6.76 7.96
C GLU A 74 -2.06 6.12 9.34
N PRO A 75 -0.95 5.37 9.52
CA PRO A 75 -0.61 4.79 10.82
C PRO A 75 -0.20 5.83 11.87
N LEU A 76 0.13 7.05 11.44
CA LEU A 76 0.47 8.17 12.32
C LEU A 76 -0.77 8.98 12.71
N GLY A 77 -1.95 8.68 12.14
CA GLY A 77 -3.20 9.42 12.40
C GLY A 77 -3.31 10.74 11.64
N PHE A 78 -2.52 10.94 10.58
CA PHE A 78 -2.51 12.17 9.78
C PHE A 78 -3.08 11.94 8.37
N THR A 79 -3.40 13.04 7.68
CA THR A 79 -3.82 13.04 6.27
C THR A 79 -3.43 14.35 5.59
N LEU A 80 -3.61 14.43 4.27
CA LEU A 80 -3.38 15.64 3.48
C LEU A 80 -4.71 16.38 3.26
N ALA A 81 -4.68 17.70 3.41
CA ALA A 81 -5.81 18.58 3.15
C ALA A 81 -5.43 19.69 2.19
N ILE A 82 -6.40 20.15 1.40
CA ILE A 82 -6.26 21.34 0.56
C ILE A 82 -6.80 22.53 1.34
N VAL A 83 -5.94 23.51 1.59
CA VAL A 83 -6.27 24.72 2.37
C VAL A 83 -6.20 25.94 1.46
N PRO A 84 -7.14 26.89 1.54
CA PRO A 84 -7.05 28.16 0.80
C PRO A 84 -5.77 28.93 1.17
N SER A 85 -5.04 29.43 0.18
CA SER A 85 -3.85 30.28 0.38
C SER A 85 -4.16 31.76 0.65
N GLY A 86 -5.43 32.08 0.95
CA GLY A 86 -6.00 33.41 1.14
C GLY A 86 -7.52 33.32 1.35
N THR A 87 -8.22 34.42 1.67
CA THR A 87 -9.68 34.39 1.82
C THR A 87 -10.31 33.89 0.52
N PRO A 88 -11.12 32.81 0.54
CA PRO A 88 -11.81 32.36 -0.65
C PRO A 88 -12.89 33.38 -0.97
N SER A 89 -12.55 34.41 -1.75
CA SER A 89 -13.53 35.33 -2.34
C SER A 89 -14.25 34.62 -3.47
N THR A 90 -14.94 33.50 -3.19
CA THR A 90 -16.06 33.03 -4.03
C THR A 90 -16.83 31.91 -3.34
N LYS A 91 -18.15 32.07 -3.41
CA LYS A 91 -19.21 31.17 -2.98
C LYS A 91 -19.13 29.81 -3.69
N ILE A 92 -18.29 28.89 -3.21
CA ILE A 92 -18.30 27.49 -3.66
C ILE A 92 -18.86 26.69 -2.47
N VAL A 93 -20.06 26.13 -2.64
CA VAL A 93 -20.83 25.30 -1.68
C VAL A 93 -21.67 26.05 -0.62
N ALA A 94 -22.66 26.80 -1.09
CA ALA A 94 -23.93 26.95 -0.37
C ALA A 94 -25.08 26.43 -1.25
N LYS A 95 -25.10 25.12 -1.54
CA LYS A 95 -26.32 24.44 -2.03
C LYS A 95 -26.22 22.93 -1.87
N GLN A 96 -26.89 22.42 -0.85
CA GLN A 96 -27.47 21.07 -0.64
C GLN A 96 -27.82 20.97 0.86
N LYS A 97 -28.85 21.69 1.36
CA LYS A 97 -30.24 21.21 1.51
C LYS A 97 -30.29 19.78 2.08
N SER A 98 -30.24 19.60 3.41
CA SER A 98 -31.39 19.43 4.33
C SER A 98 -32.38 18.33 3.92
N GLU A 99 -32.29 17.16 4.55
CA GLU A 99 -33.30 16.64 5.51
C GLU A 99 -32.85 15.32 6.15
N PRO A 100 -33.16 15.10 7.46
CA PRO A 100 -32.82 13.88 8.17
C PRO A 100 -33.70 12.72 7.71
N ARG A 101 -33.10 11.59 7.37
CA ARG A 101 -33.83 10.37 7.06
C ARG A 101 -34.50 9.86 8.34
N ILE A 102 -35.78 10.19 8.47
CA ILE A 102 -36.71 9.71 9.48
C ILE A 102 -36.57 8.19 9.59
N ALA A 103 -36.27 7.70 10.80
CA ALA A 103 -36.39 6.31 11.15
C ALA A 103 -37.87 5.91 11.20
N PRO A 104 -38.26 4.73 10.68
CA PRO A 104 -39.39 4.01 11.20
C PRO A 104 -38.90 2.75 11.91
N LYS A 105 -39.07 2.79 13.23
CA LYS A 105 -39.77 1.83 14.08
C LYS A 105 -39.31 0.36 14.12
N ALA A 106 -39.07 -0.06 15.35
CA ALA A 106 -38.92 -1.42 15.83
C ALA A 106 -40.01 -2.38 15.30
N GLU A 107 -39.58 -3.58 14.94
CA GLU A 107 -40.38 -4.78 15.17
C GLU A 107 -39.46 -5.93 15.57
N GLU A 108 -39.64 -6.34 16.82
CA GLU A 108 -38.93 -7.38 17.54
C GLU A 108 -39.63 -8.71 17.29
N GLN A 109 -38.92 -9.72 16.75
CA GLN A 109 -39.23 -11.14 16.95
C GLN A 109 -37.97 -12.01 16.94
N LYS A 110 -37.69 -12.66 18.07
CA LYS A 110 -36.78 -13.82 18.26
C LYS A 110 -37.66 -15.00 18.70
N PRO A 111 -37.26 -16.29 18.65
CA PRO A 111 -36.51 -17.07 17.65
C PRO A 111 -37.41 -18.18 17.02
N LYS A 112 -37.06 -18.71 15.84
CA LYS A 112 -37.55 -20.04 15.43
C LYS A 112 -36.40 -20.91 14.97
N GLU A 113 -36.11 -21.87 15.83
CA GLU A 113 -35.31 -23.07 15.63
C GLU A 113 -35.95 -23.94 14.54
N SER A 114 -35.17 -24.36 13.53
CA SER A 114 -35.45 -25.61 12.81
C SER A 114 -34.25 -26.08 11.97
N LYS A 115 -33.67 -27.18 12.45
CA LYS A 115 -33.26 -28.38 11.69
C LYS A 115 -32.26 -28.21 10.54
N SER A 116 -31.03 -28.61 10.86
CA SER A 116 -30.18 -29.55 10.09
C SER A 116 -30.67 -29.91 8.69
N THR A 117 -29.96 -29.43 7.67
CA THR A 117 -29.80 -30.13 6.40
C THR A 117 -28.33 -30.07 6.00
N GLU A 118 -27.71 -31.25 5.95
CA GLU A 118 -26.34 -31.50 5.52
C GLU A 118 -26.05 -30.81 4.18
N ARG A 119 -25.03 -29.94 4.16
CA ARG A 119 -24.47 -29.49 2.89
C ARG A 119 -23.56 -30.60 2.37
N LYS A 120 -24.08 -31.36 1.41
CA LYS A 120 -23.35 -32.32 0.59
C LYS A 120 -22.10 -31.65 0.01
N VAL A 121 -20.93 -31.97 0.54
CA VAL A 121 -19.63 -31.53 0.01
C VAL A 121 -19.38 -32.29 -1.28
N THR A 122 -19.63 -31.67 -2.43
CA THR A 122 -19.17 -32.18 -3.71
C THR A 122 -17.68 -31.89 -3.83
N ARG A 123 -16.88 -32.95 -3.64
CA ARG A 123 -15.43 -32.97 -3.81
C ARG A 123 -15.10 -32.62 -5.27
N GLN A 124 -14.74 -31.38 -5.56
CA GLN A 124 -14.07 -31.04 -6.81
C GLN A 124 -12.77 -31.87 -6.85
N LYS A 125 -12.59 -32.67 -7.89
CA LYS A 125 -11.31 -33.35 -8.16
C LYS A 125 -10.28 -32.25 -8.44
N GLY A 126 -9.56 -31.84 -7.40
CA GLY A 126 -8.40 -30.98 -7.53
C GLY A 126 -7.39 -31.63 -8.48
N THR A 127 -6.73 -30.80 -9.28
CA THR A 127 -5.55 -31.18 -10.04
C THR A 127 -4.56 -31.91 -9.13
N PRO A 128 -3.95 -33.03 -9.55
CA PRO A 128 -2.98 -33.72 -8.72
C PRO A 128 -1.84 -32.75 -8.37
N PRO A 129 -1.37 -32.68 -7.11
CA PRO A 129 -0.19 -31.91 -6.81
C PRO A 129 0.99 -32.48 -7.61
N LEU A 130 1.79 -31.59 -8.19
CA LEU A 130 3.04 -31.99 -8.86
C LEU A 130 3.89 -32.74 -7.84
N ARG A 131 4.20 -34.00 -8.17
CA ARG A 131 5.05 -34.89 -7.38
C ARG A 131 6.44 -34.25 -7.31
N ARG A 132 6.76 -33.54 -6.22
CA ARG A 132 8.13 -33.17 -5.93
C ARG A 132 8.85 -34.45 -5.51
N SER A 133 9.63 -35.02 -6.41
CA SER A 133 10.65 -36.01 -6.05
C SER A 133 11.65 -35.30 -5.14
N ASN A 134 11.47 -35.48 -3.84
CA ASN A 134 12.59 -35.38 -2.91
C ASN A 134 13.53 -36.53 -3.24
N ASP A 135 14.60 -36.24 -3.96
CA ASP A 135 15.86 -36.94 -3.79
C ASP A 135 16.94 -35.85 -3.63
N SER A 136 17.29 -35.63 -2.37
CA SER A 136 18.56 -35.10 -1.85
C SER A 136 19.31 -34.04 -2.68
N TYR A 137 18.99 -32.76 -2.46
CA TYR A 137 20.00 -31.71 -2.63
C TYR A 137 21.00 -31.77 -1.47
N SER A 138 22.04 -32.57 -1.63
CA SER A 138 23.37 -32.25 -1.09
C SER A 138 24.28 -31.98 -2.29
N GLN A 139 23.99 -30.91 -3.02
CA GLN A 139 24.89 -30.44 -4.07
C GLN A 139 25.97 -29.58 -3.39
N GLY A 140 27.02 -30.24 -2.90
CA GLY A 140 28.33 -29.60 -2.79
C GLY A 140 28.80 -29.14 -4.18
N PRO A 141 29.87 -28.33 -4.28
CA PRO A 141 30.33 -27.81 -5.56
C PRO A 141 30.58 -28.96 -6.53
N THR A 142 29.88 -28.96 -7.67
CA THR A 142 30.04 -29.94 -8.74
C THR A 142 31.46 -29.82 -9.30
N ARG A 143 32.38 -30.70 -8.86
CA ARG A 143 33.70 -30.84 -9.48
C ARG A 143 33.55 -31.56 -10.81
N LEU A 144 33.75 -30.81 -11.90
CA LEU A 144 33.93 -31.40 -13.21
C LEU A 144 35.36 -31.96 -13.28
N ILE A 145 35.48 -33.28 -13.38
CA ILE A 145 36.74 -33.98 -13.68
C ILE A 145 36.76 -34.33 -15.17
N ASN A 146 37.93 -34.26 -15.80
CA ASN A 146 38.17 -34.79 -17.14
C ASN A 146 38.35 -36.32 -17.08
N GLU A 147 38.34 -37.00 -18.23
CA GLU A 147 38.44 -38.48 -18.33
C GLU A 147 39.73 -39.05 -17.72
N SER A 148 40.73 -38.19 -17.48
CA SER A 148 42.01 -38.51 -16.82
C SER A 148 41.97 -38.40 -15.29
N GLY A 149 40.89 -37.89 -14.70
CA GLY A 149 40.70 -37.79 -13.25
C GLY A 149 41.33 -36.55 -12.57
N ASP A 150 41.80 -35.58 -13.34
CA ASP A 150 42.39 -34.34 -12.79
C ASP A 150 41.32 -33.25 -12.58
N MET A 151 41.46 -32.46 -11.51
CA MET A 151 40.58 -31.32 -11.22
C MET A 151 40.92 -30.13 -12.12
N PHE A 152 39.90 -29.44 -12.65
CA PHE A 152 40.05 -28.10 -13.20
C PHE A 152 40.30 -27.10 -12.05
N ASP A 153 41.37 -26.30 -12.17
CA ASP A 153 41.59 -25.09 -11.36
C ASP A 153 40.57 -24.00 -11.69
#